data_AF-A0AAV2FVQ5-F1
#
_entry.id   AF-A0AAV2FVQ5-F1
#
_cell.length_a   1.000
_cell.length_b   1.000
_cell.length_c   1.000
_cell.angle_alpha   90.00
_cell.angle_beta   90.00
_cell.angle_gamma   90.00
#
_symmetry.space_group_name_H-M   'P 1'
#
loop_
_entity.id
_entity.type
_entity.pdbx_description
1 polymer ?
#
loop_
_entity_poly.entity_id
_entity_poly.type
_entity_poly.pdbx_seq_one_letter_code
_entity_poly.pdbx_strand_id
1 'polypeptide(L)'
;MSIIHLAEHHISMDLTHGMREALLTEAFCGPVSSLHLFEKTAEDEQLTGSATEVVCNWYIENIIKDVSGAGILFTPKHECFRSTRPVGGYFAESVTDLRELQAFVHIFGGYGIDRLDRLMKEHTSALLNCIDTSLRSNRELLESVAGSMHSGDRIEREACSKQILDLDTVIGFCIEAGQALAFDELLAEAGGLVLKEGAPLIHSLITGVVKHIPEEIPEKKEIRRIRGVANNVGIVGDHDSEWVRSTLEEVGGASDASWTLLPYLFATFMTSNIWYTTGFNVDTGGFNNNIHCLARCISAVIAGSEYVRLEREHQQRRSVSSNGHASGALDPEIHSNLSAEASIKSAMQLFVKFAAGIVLDSCSDVNKSHVVAKLIFLDQLCEISPYLPRSSLEAYVPYAILRSIYSQYYSSSPSMPLAMVNTASPRQSPAVSLGYASPGIRQLRGDSTPQYGVSDSSSSYFRGSYSQEHPYDTNGGGSVRSRTSDDNKSRNVRRSGPLDYSSSRKAKHTEGSSSTGPSPLPRFAVSRSGPLLHK
;
A
#
# COMPACT_ATOMS: atom_id res chain seq x y z
N MET A 1 -26.85 -13.73 12.74
CA MET A 1 -27.93 -13.77 11.74
C MET A 1 -28.79 -15.03 11.79
N SER A 2 -28.22 -16.25 11.71
CA SER A 2 -29.01 -17.50 11.56
C SER A 2 -30.11 -17.73 12.62
N ILE A 3 -29.90 -17.32 13.87
CA ILE A 3 -30.92 -17.39 14.95
C ILE A 3 -32.11 -16.45 14.68
N ILE A 4 -31.87 -15.31 14.03
CA ILE A 4 -32.91 -14.30 13.74
C ILE A 4 -33.78 -14.78 12.57
N HIS A 5 -33.19 -15.29 11.48
CA HIS A 5 -33.96 -15.95 10.42
C HIS A 5 -34.70 -17.21 10.92
N LEU A 6 -34.15 -17.94 11.90
CA LEU A 6 -34.90 -19.02 12.55
C LEU A 6 -36.12 -18.49 13.34
N ALA A 7 -36.02 -17.32 13.96
CA ALA A 7 -37.14 -16.69 14.66
C ALA A 7 -38.22 -16.15 13.67
N GLU A 8 -37.81 -15.71 12.48
CA GLU A 8 -38.69 -15.27 11.38
C GLU A 8 -39.62 -16.40 10.88
N HIS A 9 -39.19 -17.66 10.98
CA HIS A 9 -40.07 -18.83 10.74
C HIS A 9 -41.13 -19.06 11.83
N HIS A 10 -41.01 -18.41 12.99
CA HIS A 10 -41.91 -18.59 14.14
C HIS A 10 -42.70 -17.32 14.49
N ILE A 11 -42.35 -16.16 13.91
CA ILE A 11 -42.95 -14.86 14.19
C ILE A 11 -43.17 -14.15 12.85
N SER A 12 -44.41 -13.73 12.58
CA SER A 12 -44.78 -13.00 11.34
C SER A 12 -44.31 -11.53 11.39
N MET A 13 -43.00 -11.31 11.42
CA MET A 13 -42.34 -10.00 11.38
C MET A 13 -41.15 -10.07 10.41
N ASP A 14 -40.95 -9.02 9.61
CA ASP A 14 -39.74 -8.85 8.80
C ASP A 14 -38.57 -8.47 9.73
N LEU A 15 -37.87 -9.49 10.22
CA LEU A 15 -36.68 -9.31 11.05
C LEU A 15 -35.48 -8.92 10.20
N THR A 16 -35.49 -9.26 8.91
CA THR A 16 -34.45 -8.89 7.95
C THR A 16 -34.33 -7.37 7.79
N HIS A 17 -35.44 -6.63 7.80
CA HIS A 17 -35.44 -5.17 7.80
C HIS A 17 -34.83 -4.60 9.09
N GLY A 18 -35.26 -5.07 10.26
CA GLY A 18 -34.71 -4.63 11.56
C GLY A 18 -33.21 -4.98 11.73
N MET A 19 -32.76 -6.11 11.19
CA MET A 19 -31.34 -6.45 11.12
C MET A 19 -30.55 -5.47 10.26
N ARG A 20 -31.09 -5.08 9.09
CA ARG A 20 -30.48 -4.08 8.21
C ARG A 20 -30.40 -2.73 8.90
N GLU A 21 -31.46 -2.28 9.56
CA GLU A 21 -31.51 -1.02 10.29
C GLU A 21 -30.48 -0.98 11.43
N ALA A 22 -30.40 -2.04 12.23
CA ALA A 22 -29.43 -2.16 13.32
C ALA A 22 -27.97 -2.17 12.81
N LEU A 23 -27.67 -2.94 11.75
CA LEU A 23 -26.34 -2.93 11.13
C LEU A 23 -26.00 -1.56 10.53
N LEU A 24 -26.94 -0.92 9.83
CA LEU A 24 -26.69 0.40 9.26
C LEU A 24 -26.49 1.46 10.34
N THR A 25 -27.24 1.43 11.44
CA THR A 25 -27.05 2.35 12.57
C THR A 25 -25.63 2.26 13.17
N GLU A 26 -25.08 1.05 13.26
CA GLU A 26 -23.71 0.83 13.77
C GLU A 26 -22.61 1.05 12.71
N ALA A 27 -22.94 0.93 11.42
CA ALA A 27 -22.04 1.12 10.27
C ALA A 27 -21.95 2.58 9.77
N PHE A 28 -23.03 3.36 9.91
CA PHE A 28 -23.19 4.65 9.25
C PHE A 28 -22.19 5.69 9.77
N CYS A 29 -21.47 6.33 8.86
CA CYS A 29 -20.41 7.30 9.18
C CYS A 29 -20.63 8.67 8.52
N GLY A 30 -21.89 8.99 8.22
CA GLY A 30 -22.28 10.15 7.42
C GLY A 30 -22.23 9.89 5.91
N PRO A 31 -22.29 10.97 5.09
CA PRO A 31 -22.18 10.87 3.63
C PRO A 31 -20.80 10.36 3.21
N VAL A 32 -20.76 9.31 2.38
CA VAL A 32 -19.52 8.78 1.77
C VAL A 32 -18.84 9.86 0.91
N SER A 33 -17.60 10.19 1.25
CA SER A 33 -16.83 11.36 0.82
C SER A 33 -16.61 11.42 -0.70
N SER A 34 -16.38 10.27 -1.32
CA SER A 34 -16.14 10.15 -2.77
C SER A 34 -17.42 10.16 -3.62
N LEU A 35 -18.59 9.97 -3.00
CA LEU A 35 -19.88 9.81 -3.69
C LEU A 35 -20.86 10.97 -3.49
N HIS A 36 -20.87 11.59 -2.30
CA HIS A 36 -21.90 12.55 -1.91
C HIS A 36 -21.35 13.99 -1.84
N LEU A 37 -22.19 14.96 -2.22
CA LEU A 37 -21.86 16.40 -2.26
C LEU A 37 -22.53 17.22 -1.15
N PHE A 38 -23.36 16.60 -0.31
CA PHE A 38 -24.12 17.34 0.69
C PHE A 38 -23.20 17.84 1.80
N GLU A 39 -23.40 19.11 2.18
CA GLU A 39 -22.66 19.77 3.24
C GLU A 39 -22.92 19.03 4.56
N LYS A 40 -21.84 18.66 5.25
CA LYS A 40 -21.88 17.86 6.47
C LYS A 40 -22.50 18.70 7.58
N THR A 41 -23.72 18.39 7.98
CA THR A 41 -24.40 19.12 9.07
C THR A 41 -23.69 18.81 10.38
N ALA A 42 -23.65 19.75 11.32
CA ALA A 42 -23.11 19.49 12.66
C ALA A 42 -23.83 18.31 13.38
N GLU A 43 -25.07 18.03 12.99
CA GLU A 43 -25.86 16.88 13.45
C GLU A 43 -25.39 15.55 12.83
N ASP A 44 -24.83 15.55 11.61
CA ASP A 44 -24.33 14.34 10.93
C ASP A 44 -23.05 13.79 11.55
N GLU A 45 -22.23 14.65 12.18
CA GLU A 45 -21.06 14.19 12.96
C GLU A 45 -21.49 13.48 14.26
N GLN A 46 -22.61 13.91 14.83
CA GLN A 46 -23.19 13.37 16.06
C GLN A 46 -23.81 11.98 15.87
N LEU A 47 -24.03 11.55 14.62
CA LEU A 47 -24.70 10.31 14.21
C LEU A 47 -23.73 9.25 13.65
N THR A 48 -22.45 9.30 14.03
CA THR A 48 -21.48 8.26 13.66
C THR A 48 -21.79 6.96 14.42
N GLY A 49 -21.81 5.84 13.70
CA GLY A 49 -22.07 4.51 14.25
C GLY A 49 -20.99 4.08 15.24
N SER A 50 -21.41 3.77 16.47
CA SER A 50 -20.53 3.52 17.62
C SER A 50 -19.52 2.41 17.36
N ALA A 51 -19.96 1.27 16.81
CA ALA A 51 -19.07 0.16 16.49
C ALA A 51 -18.02 0.53 15.43
N THR A 52 -18.40 1.25 14.38
CA THR A 52 -17.45 1.66 13.32
C THR A 52 -16.43 2.65 13.83
N GLU A 53 -16.86 3.63 14.62
CA GLU A 53 -15.96 4.61 15.24
C GLU A 53 -14.92 3.93 16.13
N VAL A 54 -15.34 3.04 17.03
CA VAL A 54 -14.44 2.31 17.93
C VAL A 54 -13.41 1.48 17.16
N VAL A 55 -13.85 0.73 16.14
CA VAL A 55 -12.95 -0.13 15.35
C VAL A 55 -11.99 0.68 14.47
N CYS A 56 -12.47 1.73 13.79
CA CYS A 56 -11.61 2.56 12.93
C CYS A 56 -10.57 3.33 13.77
N ASN A 57 -10.98 3.91 14.91
CA ASN A 57 -10.05 4.57 15.82
C ASN A 57 -9.00 3.58 16.36
N TRP A 58 -9.40 2.34 16.66
CA TRP A 58 -8.47 1.30 17.10
C TRP A 58 -7.37 1.03 16.06
N TYR A 59 -7.73 0.81 14.78
CA TYR A 59 -6.75 0.62 13.71
C TYR A 59 -5.78 1.82 13.59
N ILE A 60 -6.32 3.04 13.62
CA ILE A 60 -5.53 4.26 13.47
C ILE A 60 -4.54 4.45 14.63
N GLU A 61 -4.98 4.27 15.88
CA GLU A 61 -4.12 4.47 17.06
C GLU A 61 -3.08 3.35 17.22
N ASN A 62 -3.44 2.11 16.89
CA ASN A 62 -2.66 0.93 17.28
C ASN A 62 -1.85 0.31 16.13
N ILE A 63 -2.32 0.41 14.88
CA ILE A 63 -1.60 -0.11 13.71
C ILE A 63 -0.87 1.02 12.98
N ILE A 64 -1.57 2.11 12.64
CA ILE A 64 -0.98 3.18 11.82
C ILE A 64 -0.03 4.06 12.66
N LYS A 65 -0.49 4.59 13.79
CA LYS A 65 0.28 5.51 14.65
C LYS A 65 1.16 4.82 15.69
N ASP A 66 1.06 3.49 15.85
CA ASP A 66 1.67 2.67 16.91
C ASP A 66 1.81 3.38 18.27
N VAL A 67 0.71 3.96 18.77
CA VAL A 67 0.70 4.71 20.06
C VAL A 67 1.15 3.82 21.24
N SER A 68 1.02 2.50 21.08
CA SER A 68 1.43 1.49 22.06
C SER A 68 2.93 1.16 22.05
N GLY A 69 3.68 1.52 21.01
CA GLY A 69 5.06 1.07 20.81
C GLY A 69 5.20 -0.44 20.71
N ALA A 70 4.29 -1.07 19.95
CA ALA A 70 4.29 -2.51 19.67
C ALA A 70 5.30 -2.92 18.60
N GLY A 71 5.90 -1.96 17.89
CA GLY A 71 6.85 -2.19 16.82
C GLY A 71 6.12 -2.76 15.60
N ILE A 72 5.23 -1.97 15.03
CA ILE A 72 4.47 -2.32 13.82
C ILE A 72 5.42 -2.33 12.61
N LEU A 73 5.45 -3.45 11.87
CA LEU A 73 6.27 -3.66 10.69
C LEU A 73 5.42 -4.12 9.51
N PHE A 74 5.47 -3.40 8.39
CA PHE A 74 4.84 -3.90 7.16
C PHE A 74 5.63 -5.10 6.62
N THR A 75 4.92 -6.10 6.09
CA THR A 75 5.50 -7.31 5.53
C THR A 75 5.00 -7.54 4.10
N PRO A 76 5.67 -6.97 3.08
CA PRO A 76 5.20 -6.99 1.69
C PRO A 76 4.86 -8.39 1.18
N LYS A 77 5.67 -9.40 1.52
CA LYS A 77 5.50 -10.79 1.05
C LYS A 77 4.29 -11.52 1.66
N HIS A 78 3.64 -10.95 2.67
CA HIS A 78 2.44 -11.51 3.30
C HIS A 78 1.26 -10.55 3.29
N GLU A 79 1.38 -9.40 2.64
CA GLU A 79 0.28 -8.42 2.49
C GLU A 79 -0.40 -8.11 3.83
N CYS A 80 0.42 -7.89 4.87
CA CYS A 80 -0.06 -7.63 6.24
C CYS A 80 0.95 -6.84 7.09
N PHE A 81 0.49 -6.35 8.24
CA PHE A 81 1.32 -5.72 9.26
C PHE A 81 1.60 -6.67 10.41
N ARG A 82 2.87 -6.86 10.75
CA ARG A 82 3.32 -7.61 11.92
C ARG A 82 3.57 -6.68 13.10
N SER A 83 3.53 -7.19 14.32
CA SER A 83 3.94 -6.45 15.52
C SER A 83 4.95 -7.26 16.33
N THR A 84 5.95 -6.59 16.91
CA THR A 84 6.90 -7.27 17.81
C THR A 84 6.30 -7.59 19.19
N ARG A 85 5.20 -6.92 19.55
CA ARG A 85 4.45 -7.09 20.80
C ARG A 85 2.95 -7.21 20.52
N PRO A 86 2.17 -7.81 21.43
CA PRO A 86 0.71 -7.82 21.30
C PRO A 86 0.10 -6.42 21.38
N VAL A 87 -0.77 -6.14 20.42
CA VAL A 87 -1.59 -4.95 20.24
C VAL A 87 -3.00 -5.30 20.73
N GLY A 88 -3.44 -4.73 21.86
CA GLY A 88 -4.74 -5.07 22.45
C GLY A 88 -4.92 -6.55 22.85
N GLY A 89 -3.83 -7.32 22.95
CA GLY A 89 -3.83 -8.75 23.30
C GLY A 89 -3.56 -9.71 22.12
N TYR A 90 -3.57 -9.22 20.89
CA TYR A 90 -3.32 -10.00 19.67
C TYR A 90 -2.12 -9.44 18.90
N PHE A 91 -1.49 -10.19 18.00
CA PHE A 91 -0.46 -9.62 17.13
C PHE A 91 -1.11 -8.92 15.92
N ALA A 92 -0.51 -7.85 15.40
CA ALA A 92 -1.08 -7.10 14.27
C ALA A 92 -1.39 -7.98 13.05
N GLU A 93 -0.62 -9.06 12.83
CA GLU A 93 -0.83 -9.98 11.71
C GLU A 93 -2.15 -10.76 11.79
N SER A 94 -2.74 -10.87 13.00
CA SER A 94 -4.03 -11.54 13.22
C SER A 94 -5.25 -10.62 13.12
N VAL A 95 -5.04 -9.37 12.68
CA VAL A 95 -6.09 -8.37 12.45
C VAL A 95 -5.84 -7.47 11.21
N THR A 96 -4.70 -7.65 10.51
CA THR A 96 -4.33 -6.86 9.33
C THR A 96 -3.97 -7.73 8.12
N ASP A 97 -4.19 -9.04 8.19
CA ASP A 97 -4.14 -9.86 6.98
C ASP A 97 -5.33 -9.52 6.07
N LEU A 98 -5.21 -9.84 4.78
CA LEU A 98 -6.25 -9.55 3.79
C LEU A 98 -7.61 -10.17 4.16
N ARG A 99 -7.65 -11.25 4.95
CA ARG A 99 -8.88 -11.95 5.34
C ARG A 99 -9.62 -11.24 6.47
N GLU A 100 -8.91 -10.73 7.46
CA GLU A 100 -9.48 -9.93 8.54
C GLU A 100 -9.89 -8.54 8.04
N LEU A 101 -9.16 -7.95 7.08
CA LEU A 101 -9.59 -6.74 6.39
C LEU A 101 -10.84 -6.99 5.53
N GLN A 102 -10.94 -8.12 4.83
CA GLN A 102 -12.20 -8.54 4.19
C GLN A 102 -13.32 -8.72 5.21
N ALA A 103 -13.06 -9.28 6.40
CA ALA A 103 -14.07 -9.43 7.44
C ALA A 103 -14.55 -8.07 7.98
N PHE A 104 -13.65 -7.10 8.18
CA PHE A 104 -13.97 -5.71 8.48
C PHE A 104 -14.90 -5.09 7.41
N VAL A 105 -14.56 -5.24 6.12
CA VAL A 105 -15.39 -4.74 5.01
C VAL A 105 -16.76 -5.44 4.95
N HIS A 106 -16.84 -6.75 5.24
CA HIS A 106 -18.13 -7.45 5.32
C HIS A 106 -19.05 -6.93 6.45
N ILE A 107 -18.48 -6.44 7.55
CA ILE A 107 -19.23 -5.95 8.71
C ILE A 107 -19.70 -4.50 8.49
N PHE A 108 -18.82 -3.61 8.03
CA PHE A 108 -19.09 -2.17 7.97
C PHE A 108 -19.32 -1.62 6.55
N GLY A 109 -19.05 -2.41 5.51
CA GLY A 109 -19.20 -2.04 4.12
C GLY A 109 -18.42 -0.78 3.72
N GLY A 110 -18.91 -0.08 2.70
CA GLY A 110 -18.28 1.15 2.21
C GLY A 110 -18.25 2.30 3.22
N TYR A 111 -19.11 2.30 4.25
CA TYR A 111 -19.07 3.32 5.31
C TYR A 111 -17.86 3.13 6.24
N GLY A 112 -17.52 1.88 6.58
CA GLY A 112 -16.31 1.56 7.34
C GLY A 112 -15.03 1.90 6.57
N ILE A 113 -14.99 1.56 5.27
CA ILE A 113 -13.88 1.95 4.38
C ILE A 113 -13.73 3.47 4.34
N ASP A 114 -14.80 4.22 4.05
CA ASP A 114 -14.76 5.69 4.00
C ASP A 114 -14.31 6.33 5.32
N ARG A 115 -14.77 5.80 6.46
CA ARG A 115 -14.38 6.32 7.77
C ARG A 115 -12.89 6.09 8.05
N LEU A 116 -12.38 4.92 7.70
CA LEU A 116 -10.98 4.56 7.91
C LEU A 116 -10.06 5.31 6.94
N ASP A 117 -10.42 5.37 5.65
CA ASP A 117 -9.79 6.20 4.60
C ASP A 117 -9.67 7.68 5.05
N ARG A 118 -10.77 8.28 5.53
CA ARG A 118 -10.73 9.67 6.06
C ARG A 118 -9.74 9.84 7.22
N LEU A 119 -9.74 8.94 8.20
CA LEU A 119 -8.81 9.03 9.34
C LEU A 119 -7.34 8.82 8.91
N MET A 120 -7.09 7.99 7.90
CA MET A 120 -5.76 7.79 7.31
C MET A 120 -5.33 8.99 6.46
N LYS A 121 -6.24 9.60 5.70
CA LYS A 121 -6.01 10.86 4.97
C LYS A 121 -5.72 12.02 5.92
N GLU A 122 -6.49 12.18 7.00
CA GLU A 122 -6.22 13.18 8.05
C GLU A 122 -4.79 13.02 8.61
N HIS A 123 -4.39 11.80 8.96
CA HIS A 123 -3.05 11.51 9.46
C HIS A 123 -1.95 11.74 8.42
N THR A 124 -2.11 11.23 7.20
CA THR A 124 -1.16 11.40 6.10
C THR A 124 -1.02 12.86 5.70
N SER A 125 -2.10 13.63 5.73
CA SER A 125 -2.06 15.07 5.46
C SER A 125 -1.19 15.82 6.46
N ALA A 126 -1.17 15.41 7.73
CA ALA A 126 -0.28 15.98 8.73
C ALA A 126 1.20 15.64 8.42
N LEU A 127 1.49 14.40 8.01
CA LEU A 127 2.84 13.97 7.60
C LEU A 127 3.33 14.70 6.34
N LEU A 128 2.47 14.86 5.33
CA LEU A 128 2.77 15.62 4.11
C LEU A 128 3.01 17.11 4.41
N ASN A 129 2.26 17.69 5.36
CA ASN A 129 2.52 19.06 5.84
C ASN A 129 3.84 19.19 6.62
N CYS A 130 4.27 18.15 7.35
CA CYS A 130 5.60 18.10 7.94
C CYS A 130 6.70 18.05 6.86
N ILE A 131 6.52 17.26 5.79
CA ILE A 131 7.43 17.22 4.64
C ILE A 131 7.49 18.59 3.94
N ASP A 132 6.36 19.25 3.69
CA ASP A 132 6.29 20.62 3.13
C ASP A 132 7.06 21.63 4.00
N THR A 133 6.84 21.57 5.31
CA THR A 133 7.52 22.44 6.28
C THR A 133 9.03 22.24 6.23
N SER A 134 9.50 20.98 6.15
CA SER A 134 10.93 20.65 6.07
C SER A 134 11.57 21.00 4.73
N LEU A 135 10.84 20.93 3.61
CA LEU A 135 11.29 21.43 2.31
C LEU A 135 11.52 22.95 2.35
N ARG A 136 10.57 23.69 2.93
CA ARG A 136 10.63 25.15 3.04
C ARG A 136 11.73 25.61 4.00
N SER A 137 11.88 24.95 5.16
CA SER A 137 12.90 25.32 6.15
C SER A 137 14.33 25.03 5.68
N ASN A 138 14.52 23.99 4.86
CA ASN A 138 15.82 23.62 4.30
C ASN A 138 16.05 24.14 2.87
N ARG A 139 15.21 25.03 2.33
CA ARG A 139 15.23 25.41 0.91
C ARG A 139 16.61 25.83 0.40
N GLU A 140 17.25 26.79 1.05
CA GLU A 140 18.58 27.32 0.63
C GLU A 140 19.67 26.23 0.70
N LEU A 141 19.60 25.36 1.71
CA LEU A 141 20.50 24.22 1.87
C LEU A 141 20.28 23.18 0.77
N LEU A 142 19.02 22.91 0.40
CA LEU A 142 18.66 22.01 -0.69
C LEU A 142 19.06 22.54 -2.06
N GLU A 143 19.01 23.86 -2.28
CA GLU A 143 19.56 24.51 -3.49
C GLU A 143 21.10 24.37 -3.55
N SER A 144 21.81 24.55 -2.42
CA SER A 144 23.26 24.30 -2.34
C SER A 144 23.63 22.83 -2.55
N VAL A 145 22.87 21.91 -1.93
CA VAL A 145 22.99 20.46 -2.14
C VAL A 145 22.78 20.14 -3.63
N ALA A 146 21.71 20.62 -4.26
CA ALA A 146 21.46 20.43 -5.69
C ALA A 146 22.62 20.95 -6.56
N GLY A 147 23.21 22.11 -6.22
CA GLY A 147 24.40 22.65 -6.88
C GLY A 147 25.62 21.71 -6.78
N SER A 148 25.98 21.29 -5.57
CA SER A 148 27.12 20.39 -5.32
C SER A 148 26.95 18.99 -5.96
N MET A 149 25.72 18.50 -6.05
CA MET A 149 25.39 17.24 -6.72
C MET A 149 25.59 17.34 -8.25
N HIS A 150 25.37 18.52 -8.83
CA HIS A 150 25.64 18.78 -10.25
C HIS A 150 27.09 19.12 -10.55
N SER A 151 27.83 19.74 -9.61
CA SER A 151 29.28 19.98 -9.75
C SER A 151 30.09 18.68 -9.68
N GLY A 152 29.57 17.67 -8.96
CA GLY A 152 30.26 16.41 -8.71
C GLY A 152 31.27 16.49 -7.57
N ASP A 153 31.34 17.61 -6.84
CA ASP A 153 32.21 17.73 -5.67
C ASP A 153 31.64 16.90 -4.51
N ARG A 154 32.34 15.80 -4.19
CA ARG A 154 31.99 14.91 -3.07
C ARG A 154 32.12 15.60 -1.72
N ILE A 155 33.13 16.45 -1.53
CA ILE A 155 33.43 17.09 -0.24
C ILE A 155 32.38 18.17 0.03
N GLU A 156 32.09 19.01 -0.96
CA GLU A 156 31.04 20.03 -0.88
C GLU A 156 29.68 19.40 -0.60
N ARG A 157 29.28 18.38 -1.38
CA ARG A 157 28.02 17.66 -1.18
C ARG A 157 27.89 17.02 0.19
N GLU A 158 28.95 16.40 0.70
CA GLU A 158 28.93 15.81 2.05
C GLU A 158 28.81 16.89 3.13
N ALA A 159 29.48 18.04 2.96
CA ALA A 159 29.37 19.18 3.86
C ALA A 159 27.99 19.83 3.85
N CYS A 160 27.35 19.98 2.68
CA CYS A 160 26.01 20.56 2.57
C CYS A 160 24.92 19.58 3.05
N SER A 161 25.05 18.28 2.76
CA SER A 161 24.08 17.27 3.24
C SER A 161 24.02 17.18 4.77
N LYS A 162 25.17 17.38 5.45
CA LYS A 162 25.26 17.43 6.93
C LYS A 162 24.66 18.68 7.57
N GLN A 163 24.33 19.71 6.79
CA GLN A 163 23.71 20.94 7.30
C GLN A 163 22.18 20.87 7.31
N ILE A 164 21.56 19.89 6.62
CA ILE A 164 20.11 19.72 6.58
C ILE A 164 19.58 19.44 7.99
N LEU A 165 18.59 20.22 8.41
CA LEU A 165 17.98 20.14 9.73
C LEU A 165 16.99 18.98 9.79
N ASP A 166 16.98 18.29 10.94
CA ASP A 166 16.03 17.24 11.31
C ASP A 166 15.85 16.09 10.29
N LEU A 167 16.88 15.78 9.49
CA LEU A 167 16.86 14.78 8.42
C LEU A 167 16.25 13.43 8.85
N ASP A 168 16.68 12.89 9.99
CA ASP A 168 16.20 11.61 10.53
C ASP A 168 14.71 11.68 10.93
N THR A 169 14.24 12.83 11.39
CA THR A 169 12.82 13.08 11.71
C THR A 169 11.98 13.11 10.44
N VAL A 170 12.47 13.74 9.36
CA VAL A 170 11.78 13.76 8.06
C VAL A 170 11.72 12.36 7.44
N ILE A 171 12.79 11.56 7.58
CA ILE A 171 12.78 10.14 7.19
C ILE A 171 11.70 9.37 7.98
N GLY A 172 11.57 9.63 9.29
CA GLY A 172 10.50 9.07 10.12
C GLY A 172 9.10 9.38 9.56
N PHE A 173 8.80 10.66 9.29
CA PHE A 173 7.51 11.07 8.70
C PHE A 173 7.24 10.41 7.33
N CYS A 174 8.27 10.22 6.51
CA CYS A 174 8.14 9.54 5.22
C CYS A 174 7.91 8.03 5.36
N ILE A 175 8.51 7.39 6.37
CA ILE A 175 8.25 5.98 6.70
C ILE A 175 6.82 5.79 7.19
N GLU A 176 6.35 6.63 8.12
CA GLU A 176 4.97 6.62 8.62
C GLU A 176 3.95 6.85 7.50
N ALA A 177 4.19 7.80 6.60
CA ALA A 177 3.34 8.04 5.43
C ALA A 177 3.31 6.84 4.49
N GLY A 178 4.47 6.19 4.28
CA GLY A 178 4.58 4.95 3.51
C GLY A 178 3.85 3.76 4.15
N GLN A 179 3.74 3.72 5.48
CA GLN A 179 2.95 2.71 6.20
C GLN A 179 1.45 2.96 6.05
N ALA A 180 1.01 4.23 6.11
CA ALA A 180 -0.39 4.58 5.84
C ALA A 180 -0.80 4.21 4.40
N LEU A 181 0.05 4.51 3.41
CA LEU A 181 -0.14 4.10 2.01
C LEU A 181 -0.24 2.58 1.84
N ALA A 182 0.66 1.83 2.48
CA ALA A 182 0.64 0.36 2.42
C ALA A 182 -0.61 -0.24 3.10
N PHE A 183 -1.20 0.44 4.11
CA PHE A 183 -2.45 -0.01 4.71
C PHE A 183 -3.67 0.36 3.86
N ASP A 184 -3.70 1.54 3.23
CA ASP A 184 -4.81 1.93 2.34
C ASP A 184 -4.90 1.00 1.12
N GLU A 185 -3.77 0.54 0.57
CA GLU A 185 -3.76 -0.45 -0.51
C GLU A 185 -4.40 -1.77 -0.08
N LEU A 186 -4.04 -2.32 1.10
CA LEU A 186 -4.64 -3.55 1.61
C LEU A 186 -6.14 -3.39 1.90
N LEU A 187 -6.56 -2.22 2.41
CA LEU A 187 -7.96 -1.90 2.64
C LEU A 187 -8.74 -1.78 1.33
N ALA A 188 -8.14 -1.16 0.31
CA ALA A 188 -8.70 -1.03 -1.02
C ALA A 188 -8.79 -2.37 -1.76
N GLU A 189 -7.80 -3.24 -1.63
CA GLU A 189 -7.84 -4.61 -2.17
C GLU A 189 -8.95 -5.43 -1.48
N ALA A 190 -9.01 -5.41 -0.15
CA ALA A 190 -10.09 -6.05 0.61
C ALA A 190 -11.47 -5.50 0.16
N GLY A 191 -11.58 -4.18 0.02
CA GLY A 191 -12.77 -3.49 -0.51
C GLY A 191 -13.18 -3.97 -1.91
N GLY A 192 -12.21 -4.05 -2.82
CA GLY A 192 -12.40 -4.56 -4.19
C GLY A 192 -12.86 -6.01 -4.23
N LEU A 193 -12.24 -6.88 -3.44
CA LEU A 193 -12.58 -8.30 -3.36
C LEU A 193 -14.00 -8.52 -2.81
N VAL A 194 -14.38 -7.85 -1.72
CA VAL A 194 -15.75 -7.93 -1.17
C VAL A 194 -16.77 -7.31 -2.12
N LEU A 195 -16.47 -6.20 -2.79
CA LEU A 195 -17.37 -5.60 -3.78
C LEU A 195 -17.57 -6.52 -5.00
N LYS A 196 -16.51 -7.22 -5.43
CA LYS A 196 -16.55 -8.18 -6.55
C LYS A 196 -17.41 -9.40 -6.23
N GLU A 197 -17.42 -9.86 -4.98
CA GLU A 197 -18.28 -10.96 -4.51
C GLU A 197 -19.73 -10.49 -4.29
N GLY A 198 -19.93 -9.43 -3.51
CA GLY A 198 -21.25 -8.96 -3.09
C GLY A 198 -22.03 -8.15 -4.14
N ALA A 199 -21.34 -7.45 -5.03
CA ALA A 199 -21.96 -6.61 -6.06
C ALA A 199 -21.17 -6.60 -7.40
N PRO A 200 -20.99 -7.76 -8.06
CA PRO A 200 -20.14 -7.91 -9.24
C PRO A 200 -20.49 -6.97 -10.41
N LEU A 201 -21.76 -6.60 -10.57
CA LEU A 201 -22.19 -5.65 -11.60
C LEU A 201 -21.67 -4.22 -11.33
N ILE A 202 -21.60 -3.81 -10.06
CA ILE A 202 -21.07 -2.50 -9.67
C ILE A 202 -19.56 -2.48 -9.84
N HIS A 203 -18.86 -3.52 -9.38
CA HIS A 203 -17.42 -3.69 -9.60
C HIS A 203 -17.09 -3.65 -11.11
N SER A 204 -17.84 -4.40 -11.93
CA SER A 204 -17.66 -4.42 -13.39
C SER A 204 -17.94 -3.07 -14.04
N LEU A 205 -18.93 -2.32 -13.56
CA LEU A 205 -19.23 -0.97 -14.04
C LEU A 205 -18.07 -0.01 -13.75
N ILE A 206 -17.57 0.03 -12.51
CA ILE A 206 -16.44 0.90 -12.13
C ILE A 206 -15.19 0.52 -12.95
N THR A 207 -14.88 -0.78 -13.04
CA THR A 207 -13.76 -1.30 -13.87
C THR A 207 -13.90 -0.90 -15.34
N GLY A 208 -15.12 -0.92 -15.87
CA GLY A 208 -15.42 -0.52 -17.24
C GLY A 208 -15.27 0.99 -17.45
N VAL A 209 -15.77 1.82 -16.53
CA VAL A 209 -15.70 3.28 -16.61
C VAL A 209 -14.25 3.77 -16.52
N VAL A 210 -13.46 3.26 -15.57
CA VAL A 210 -12.06 3.69 -15.36
C VAL A 210 -11.22 3.53 -16.63
N LYS A 211 -11.42 2.45 -17.40
CA LYS A 211 -10.73 2.19 -18.68
C LYS A 211 -11.05 3.18 -19.80
N HIS A 212 -12.10 3.98 -19.65
CA HIS A 212 -12.57 4.95 -20.64
C HIS A 212 -12.62 6.39 -20.08
N ILE A 213 -12.10 6.61 -18.87
CA ILE A 213 -11.92 7.95 -18.32
C ILE A 213 -10.85 8.68 -19.14
N PRO A 214 -11.12 9.88 -19.65
CA PRO A 214 -10.09 10.69 -20.29
C PRO A 214 -9.17 11.28 -19.21
N GLU A 215 -7.87 11.14 -19.40
CA GLU A 215 -6.83 11.66 -18.51
C GLU A 215 -6.58 13.17 -18.74
N GLU A 216 -7.63 13.98 -18.92
CA GLU A 216 -7.48 15.42 -19.18
C GLU A 216 -6.84 16.16 -17.99
N ILE A 217 -5.88 17.05 -18.26
CA ILE A 217 -5.31 17.99 -17.29
C ILE A 217 -5.77 19.43 -17.63
N PRO A 218 -6.37 20.18 -16.68
CA PRO A 218 -6.78 19.77 -15.33
C PRO A 218 -8.02 18.85 -15.37
N GLU A 219 -8.06 17.89 -14.44
CA GLU A 219 -9.13 16.88 -14.43
C GLU A 219 -10.47 17.47 -13.94
N LYS A 220 -11.57 17.06 -14.57
CA LYS A 220 -12.93 17.48 -14.15
C LYS A 220 -13.27 16.86 -12.79
N LYS A 221 -13.93 17.61 -11.90
CA LYS A 221 -14.28 17.17 -10.54
C LYS A 221 -15.10 15.88 -10.48
N GLU A 222 -15.92 15.63 -11.51
CA GLU A 222 -16.72 14.42 -11.68
C GLU A 222 -15.82 13.20 -11.92
N ILE A 223 -14.82 13.36 -12.79
CA ILE A 223 -13.89 12.29 -13.17
C ILE A 223 -13.01 11.93 -11.96
N ARG A 224 -12.46 12.94 -11.27
CA ARG A 224 -11.65 12.76 -10.06
C ARG A 224 -12.39 12.00 -8.96
N ARG A 225 -13.69 12.25 -8.78
CA ARG A 225 -14.52 11.48 -7.83
C ARG A 225 -14.68 10.01 -8.25
N ILE A 226 -14.96 9.73 -9.52
CA ILE A 226 -15.04 8.34 -10.02
C ILE A 226 -13.70 7.64 -9.85
N ARG A 227 -12.59 8.34 -10.07
CA ARG A 227 -11.23 7.84 -9.82
C ARG A 227 -11.00 7.53 -8.34
N GLY A 228 -11.39 8.42 -7.42
CA GLY A 228 -11.35 8.16 -5.98
C GLY A 228 -12.20 6.96 -5.55
N VAL A 229 -13.43 6.83 -6.09
CA VAL A 229 -14.27 5.64 -5.86
C VAL A 229 -13.58 4.36 -6.33
N ALA A 230 -12.92 4.39 -7.49
CA ALA A 230 -12.16 3.26 -8.02
C ALA A 230 -10.87 2.97 -7.21
N ASN A 231 -10.26 4.00 -6.63
CA ASN A 231 -9.05 3.89 -5.81
C ASN A 231 -9.34 3.13 -4.51
N ASN A 232 -10.42 3.50 -3.83
CA ASN A 232 -10.90 2.90 -2.58
C ASN A 232 -11.34 1.42 -2.72
N VAL A 233 -11.30 0.85 -3.93
CA VAL A 233 -11.62 -0.56 -4.23
C VAL A 233 -10.57 -1.26 -5.10
N GLY A 234 -9.35 -0.72 -5.18
CA GLY A 234 -8.20 -1.37 -5.82
C GLY A 234 -8.31 -1.55 -7.35
N ILE A 235 -9.12 -0.73 -8.03
CA ILE A 235 -9.31 -0.80 -9.49
C ILE A 235 -8.30 0.08 -10.26
N VAL A 236 -7.71 1.07 -9.59
CA VAL A 236 -6.71 2.00 -10.17
C VAL A 236 -5.33 1.36 -10.15
N GLY A 237 -4.56 1.51 -11.24
CA GLY A 237 -3.24 0.86 -11.39
C GLY A 237 -2.09 1.52 -10.64
N ASP A 238 -2.24 2.78 -10.23
CA ASP A 238 -1.30 3.53 -9.39
C ASP A 238 -2.07 4.11 -8.20
N HIS A 239 -2.33 3.26 -7.23
CA HIS A 239 -3.20 3.54 -6.09
C HIS A 239 -2.63 4.64 -5.17
N ASP A 240 -1.34 4.56 -4.85
CA ASP A 240 -0.69 5.47 -3.92
C ASP A 240 -0.66 6.91 -4.43
N SER A 241 -0.27 7.09 -5.70
CA SER A 241 -0.02 8.43 -6.25
C SER A 241 -1.32 9.22 -6.41
N GLU A 242 -2.43 8.55 -6.76
CA GLU A 242 -3.76 9.16 -6.80
C GLU A 242 -4.29 9.47 -5.39
N TRP A 243 -3.99 8.63 -4.39
CA TRP A 243 -4.36 8.91 -2.99
C TRP A 243 -3.60 10.12 -2.43
N VAL A 244 -2.26 10.15 -2.59
CA VAL A 244 -1.42 11.30 -2.19
C VAL A 244 -1.82 12.56 -2.95
N ARG A 245 -2.12 12.47 -4.24
CA ARG A 245 -2.65 13.59 -5.04
C ARG A 245 -3.94 14.13 -4.41
N SER A 246 -4.93 13.28 -4.12
CA SER A 246 -6.20 13.71 -3.48
C SER A 246 -5.91 14.43 -2.15
N THR A 247 -5.04 13.87 -1.30
CA THR A 247 -4.68 14.49 -0.02
C THR A 247 -3.99 15.86 -0.20
N LEU A 248 -3.03 15.98 -1.13
CA LEU A 248 -2.32 17.24 -1.40
C LEU A 248 -3.23 18.32 -2.01
N GLU A 249 -4.22 17.93 -2.81
CA GLU A 249 -5.24 18.84 -3.34
C GLU A 249 -6.15 19.36 -2.24
N GLU A 250 -6.64 18.49 -1.34
CA GLU A 250 -7.52 18.82 -0.22
C GLU A 250 -6.87 19.80 0.76
N VAL A 251 -5.58 19.62 1.10
CA VAL A 251 -4.87 20.53 2.04
C VAL A 251 -4.15 21.72 1.39
N GLY A 252 -4.16 21.83 0.05
CA GLY A 252 -3.43 22.90 -0.65
C GLY A 252 -1.90 22.72 -0.68
N GLY A 253 -1.39 21.53 -0.33
CA GLY A 253 0.03 21.15 -0.41
C GLY A 253 0.57 21.17 -1.85
N ALA A 254 1.89 21.09 -2.05
CA ALA A 254 2.54 21.25 -3.37
C ALA A 254 2.22 22.61 -4.07
N SER A 255 2.10 23.69 -3.28
CA SER A 255 1.86 25.06 -3.78
C SER A 255 3.13 25.89 -3.92
N ASP A 256 4.19 25.54 -3.19
CA ASP A 256 5.46 26.29 -3.16
C ASP A 256 6.51 25.71 -4.13
N ALA A 257 7.38 26.57 -4.65
CA ALA A 257 8.45 26.15 -5.57
C ALA A 257 9.47 25.18 -4.94
N SER A 258 9.56 25.10 -3.61
CA SER A 258 10.48 24.20 -2.89
C SER A 258 10.17 22.72 -3.13
N TRP A 259 8.95 22.38 -3.59
CA TRP A 259 8.61 21.00 -3.99
C TRP A 259 9.43 20.50 -5.19
N THR A 260 9.96 21.38 -6.03
CA THR A 260 10.92 21.01 -7.08
C THR A 260 12.25 20.46 -6.53
N LEU A 261 12.53 20.70 -5.25
CA LEU A 261 13.74 20.21 -4.56
C LEU A 261 13.56 18.82 -3.92
N LEU A 262 12.35 18.25 -3.97
CA LEU A 262 12.00 16.97 -3.34
C LEU A 262 12.94 15.80 -3.76
N PRO A 263 13.36 15.64 -5.03
CA PRO A 263 14.31 14.58 -5.39
C PRO A 263 15.69 14.70 -4.72
N TYR A 264 16.14 15.92 -4.41
CA TYR A 264 17.41 16.13 -3.71
C TYR A 264 17.28 15.86 -2.21
N LEU A 265 16.18 16.28 -1.57
CA LEU A 265 15.89 15.95 -0.17
C LEU A 265 15.82 14.43 0.02
N PHE A 266 15.12 13.73 -0.87
CA PHE A 266 15.06 12.28 -0.82
C PHE A 266 16.43 11.64 -1.10
N ALA A 267 17.24 12.19 -2.00
CA ALA A 267 18.60 11.68 -2.22
C ALA A 267 19.49 11.84 -0.98
N THR A 268 19.38 12.92 -0.20
CA THR A 268 20.17 13.09 1.04
C THR A 268 19.76 12.12 2.14
N PHE A 269 18.60 11.47 2.08
CA PHE A 269 18.29 10.36 3.01
C PHE A 269 19.32 9.22 2.94
N MET A 270 20.04 9.07 1.81
CA MET A 270 21.15 8.12 1.68
C MET A 270 22.37 8.44 2.57
N THR A 271 22.46 9.63 3.16
CA THR A 271 23.51 10.02 4.12
C THR A 271 23.11 9.86 5.59
N SER A 272 21.85 9.49 5.89
CA SER A 272 21.37 9.29 7.27
C SER A 272 22.07 8.12 7.97
N ASN A 273 22.10 8.16 9.31
CA ASN A 273 22.60 7.06 10.13
C ASN A 273 21.64 5.85 10.21
N ILE A 274 20.37 5.99 9.76
CA ILE A 274 19.37 4.91 9.78
C ILE A 274 19.85 3.63 9.05
N TRP A 275 20.70 3.80 8.04
CA TRP A 275 21.23 2.69 7.24
C TRP A 275 22.18 1.77 8.02
N TYR A 276 22.80 2.23 9.11
CA TYR A 276 23.69 1.38 9.92
C TYR A 276 22.95 0.32 10.74
N THR A 277 21.69 0.55 11.08
CA THR A 277 20.82 -0.40 11.79
C THR A 277 19.83 -1.13 10.87
N THR A 278 19.78 -0.74 9.59
CA THR A 278 18.88 -1.31 8.58
C THR A 278 19.35 -2.72 8.18
N GLY A 279 18.47 -3.71 8.33
CA GLY A 279 18.68 -5.09 7.91
C GLY A 279 17.53 -5.59 7.05
N PHE A 280 17.84 -6.09 5.85
CA PHE A 280 16.87 -6.72 4.95
C PHE A 280 16.57 -8.16 5.38
N ASN A 281 15.31 -8.57 5.26
CA ASN A 281 14.84 -9.92 5.58
C ASN A 281 14.06 -10.52 4.38
N VAL A 282 14.56 -11.64 3.87
CA VAL A 282 14.01 -12.39 2.72
C VAL A 282 12.66 -13.05 3.01
N ASP A 283 12.41 -13.41 4.28
CA ASP A 283 11.17 -14.06 4.70
C ASP A 283 10.01 -13.07 4.80
N THR A 284 10.28 -11.78 5.07
CA THR A 284 9.28 -10.71 5.01
C THR A 284 9.24 -9.96 3.67
N GLY A 285 10.33 -10.02 2.89
CA GLY A 285 10.50 -9.19 1.70
C GLY A 285 10.73 -7.71 2.01
N GLY A 286 11.11 -7.38 3.25
CA GLY A 286 11.24 -6.01 3.72
C GLY A 286 12.39 -5.80 4.70
N PHE A 287 12.42 -4.65 5.35
CA PHE A 287 13.45 -4.24 6.30
C PHE A 287 12.93 -4.19 7.73
N ASN A 288 13.82 -4.42 8.70
CA ASN A 288 13.57 -4.39 10.14
C ASN A 288 13.09 -3.03 10.72
N ASN A 289 13.04 -1.98 9.92
CA ASN A 289 12.72 -0.60 10.30
C ASN A 289 11.75 0.09 9.32
N ASN A 290 10.97 -0.66 8.55
CA ASN A 290 10.02 -0.15 7.54
C ASN A 290 10.63 0.76 6.46
N ILE A 291 11.95 0.78 6.23
CA ILE A 291 12.52 1.65 5.19
C ILE A 291 12.11 1.26 3.75
N HIS A 292 11.42 0.13 3.54
CA HIS A 292 10.74 -0.16 2.28
C HIS A 292 9.45 0.67 2.09
N CYS A 293 8.77 1.05 3.17
CA CYS A 293 7.66 2.01 3.15
C CYS A 293 8.15 3.40 2.74
N LEU A 294 9.39 3.79 3.08
CA LEU A 294 10.00 5.01 2.54
C LEU A 294 10.06 4.99 1.01
N ALA A 295 10.32 3.84 0.37
CA ALA A 295 10.33 3.75 -1.10
C ALA A 295 8.93 4.00 -1.68
N ARG A 296 7.89 3.43 -1.05
CA ARG A 296 6.47 3.68 -1.37
C ARG A 296 6.14 5.17 -1.28
N CYS A 297 6.47 5.80 -0.15
CA CYS A 297 6.30 7.23 0.07
C CYS A 297 7.05 8.08 -0.97
N ILE A 298 8.31 7.76 -1.30
CA ILE A 298 9.10 8.51 -2.29
C ILE A 298 8.42 8.50 -3.66
N SER A 299 7.98 7.32 -4.13
CA SER A 299 7.27 7.19 -5.41
C SER A 299 5.97 8.00 -5.41
N ALA A 300 5.12 7.77 -4.41
CA ALA A 300 3.79 8.38 -4.31
C ALA A 300 3.83 9.91 -4.15
N VAL A 301 4.76 10.42 -3.34
CA VAL A 301 4.89 11.86 -3.06
C VAL A 301 5.52 12.61 -4.23
N ILE A 302 6.51 12.03 -4.94
CA ILE A 302 6.99 12.63 -6.20
C ILE A 302 5.86 12.67 -7.23
N ALA A 303 5.18 11.54 -7.47
CA ALA A 303 4.13 11.46 -8.49
C ALA A 303 2.94 12.39 -8.18
N GLY A 304 2.39 12.30 -6.96
CA GLY A 304 1.25 13.12 -6.54
C GLY A 304 1.56 14.61 -6.52
N SER A 305 2.72 15.03 -5.99
CA SER A 305 3.07 16.46 -5.92
C SER A 305 3.35 17.07 -7.29
N GLU A 306 4.00 16.34 -8.21
CA GLU A 306 4.21 16.79 -9.59
C GLU A 306 2.90 16.93 -10.36
N TYR A 307 1.95 16.02 -10.17
CA TYR A 307 0.62 16.13 -10.78
C TYR A 307 -0.11 17.39 -10.28
N VAL A 308 -0.16 17.61 -8.96
CA VAL A 308 -0.79 18.79 -8.36
C VAL A 308 -0.12 20.09 -8.82
N ARG A 309 1.20 20.10 -8.93
CA ARG A 309 1.98 21.24 -9.42
C ARG A 309 1.61 21.59 -10.86
N LEU A 310 1.53 20.59 -11.74
CA LEU A 310 1.21 20.78 -13.16
C LEU A 310 -0.25 21.19 -13.40
N GLU A 311 -1.22 20.63 -12.66
CA GLU A 311 -2.60 21.12 -12.72
C GLU A 311 -2.70 22.60 -12.37
N ARG A 312 -2.04 23.02 -11.29
CA ARG A 312 -2.06 24.42 -10.83
C ARG A 312 -1.35 25.36 -11.80
N GLU A 313 -0.22 24.93 -12.37
CA GLU A 313 0.45 25.69 -13.43
C GLU A 313 -0.46 25.85 -14.66
N HIS A 314 -1.17 24.78 -15.06
CA HIS A 314 -2.13 24.86 -16.16
C HIS A 314 -3.32 25.79 -15.84
N GLN A 315 -3.82 25.80 -14.60
CA GLN A 315 -4.86 26.73 -14.16
C GLN A 315 -4.38 28.19 -14.16
N GLN A 316 -3.16 28.47 -13.70
CA GLN A 316 -2.53 29.79 -13.74
C GLN A 316 -2.28 30.28 -15.18
N ARG A 317 -1.76 29.42 -16.06
CA ARG A 317 -1.58 29.75 -17.48
C ARG A 317 -2.91 30.08 -18.15
N ARG A 318 -3.99 29.33 -17.86
CA ARG A 318 -5.34 29.64 -18.36
C ARG A 318 -5.87 30.98 -17.86
N SER A 319 -5.77 31.30 -16.57
CA SER A 319 -6.28 32.57 -16.02
C SER A 319 -5.52 33.80 -16.53
N VAL A 320 -4.20 33.68 -16.76
CA VAL A 320 -3.41 34.74 -17.42
C VAL A 320 -3.83 34.87 -18.89
N SER A 321 -4.03 33.76 -19.60
CA SER A 321 -4.44 33.79 -21.02
C SER A 321 -5.85 34.34 -21.25
N SER A 322 -6.78 34.24 -20.29
CA SER A 322 -8.12 34.84 -20.44
C SER A 322 -8.11 36.37 -20.32
N ASN A 323 -7.04 36.95 -19.78
CA ASN A 323 -6.88 38.40 -19.60
C ASN A 323 -6.04 39.07 -20.71
N GLY A 324 -5.57 38.32 -21.70
CA GLY A 324 -4.81 38.83 -22.85
C GLY A 324 -5.41 38.35 -24.18
N HIS A 325 -5.42 39.20 -25.21
CA HIS A 325 -6.04 38.87 -26.49
C HIS A 325 -5.47 37.57 -27.11
N ALA A 326 -6.37 36.64 -27.42
CA ALA A 326 -6.03 35.32 -27.93
C ALA A 326 -5.38 35.35 -29.32
N SER A 327 -4.35 34.52 -29.52
CA SER A 327 -3.83 34.14 -30.84
C SER A 327 -3.37 32.69 -30.87
N GLY A 328 -3.95 31.88 -31.76
CA GLY A 328 -3.39 30.58 -32.16
C GLY A 328 -3.49 29.45 -31.15
N ALA A 329 -4.66 28.83 -31.01
CA ALA A 329 -4.78 27.53 -30.36
C ALA A 329 -4.28 26.40 -31.29
N LEU A 330 -3.33 25.61 -30.81
CA LEU A 330 -2.98 24.28 -31.29
C LEU A 330 -3.14 23.31 -30.11
N ASP A 331 -3.55 22.07 -30.36
CA ASP A 331 -4.18 21.18 -29.38
C ASP A 331 -3.35 20.98 -28.09
N PRO A 332 -3.83 21.47 -26.92
CA PRO A 332 -3.11 21.33 -25.65
C PRO A 332 -3.29 19.96 -24.99
N GLU A 333 -4.29 19.18 -25.42
CA GLU A 333 -4.77 17.99 -24.70
C GLU A 333 -3.79 16.80 -24.78
N ILE A 334 -3.19 16.54 -25.94
CA ILE A 334 -2.24 15.41 -26.12
C ILE A 334 -0.88 15.72 -25.47
N HIS A 335 -0.49 16.99 -25.37
CA HIS A 335 0.80 17.38 -24.83
C HIS A 335 0.86 17.39 -23.29
N SER A 336 -0.27 17.47 -22.59
CA SER A 336 -0.28 17.63 -21.13
C SER A 336 0.14 16.36 -20.37
N ASN A 337 -0.35 15.19 -20.79
CA ASN A 337 -0.17 13.93 -20.05
C ASN A 337 1.23 13.37 -20.27
N LEU A 338 1.69 13.42 -21.53
CA LEU A 338 3.07 13.17 -21.90
C LEU A 338 4.04 14.13 -21.17
N SER A 339 3.58 15.32 -20.75
CA SER A 339 4.37 16.22 -19.90
C SER A 339 4.34 15.82 -18.42
N ALA A 340 3.20 15.36 -17.88
CA ALA A 340 3.07 14.99 -16.47
C ALA A 340 3.85 13.70 -16.15
N GLU A 341 3.59 12.63 -16.89
CA GLU A 341 4.29 11.35 -16.69
C GLU A 341 5.80 11.51 -16.96
N ALA A 342 6.21 12.34 -17.93
CA ALA A 342 7.62 12.66 -18.18
C ALA A 342 8.25 13.50 -17.06
N SER A 343 7.51 14.43 -16.43
CA SER A 343 8.00 15.22 -15.29
C SER A 343 8.25 14.30 -14.08
N ILE A 344 7.31 13.40 -13.78
CA ILE A 344 7.44 12.39 -12.72
C ILE A 344 8.63 11.46 -13.02
N LYS A 345 8.72 10.92 -14.24
CA LYS A 345 9.87 10.09 -14.67
C LYS A 345 11.20 10.82 -14.53
N SER A 346 11.25 12.10 -14.92
CA SER A 346 12.46 12.94 -14.78
C SER A 346 12.84 13.17 -13.31
N ALA A 347 11.87 13.44 -12.44
CA ALA A 347 12.10 13.62 -11.00
C ALA A 347 12.58 12.31 -10.32
N MET A 348 11.98 11.17 -10.66
CA MET A 348 12.40 9.85 -10.18
C MET A 348 13.80 9.47 -10.69
N GLN A 349 14.12 9.73 -11.96
CA GLN A 349 15.47 9.52 -12.51
C GLN A 349 16.51 10.41 -11.85
N LEU A 350 16.16 11.67 -11.55
CA LEU A 350 17.02 12.61 -10.83
C LEU A 350 17.34 12.11 -9.41
N PHE A 351 16.33 11.65 -8.69
CA PHE A 351 16.50 10.98 -7.39
C PHE A 351 17.45 9.78 -7.51
N VAL A 352 17.19 8.83 -8.41
CA VAL A 352 17.98 7.58 -8.52
C VAL A 352 19.43 7.85 -8.89
N LYS A 353 19.67 8.72 -9.88
CA LYS A 353 21.03 9.14 -10.29
C LYS A 353 21.86 9.56 -9.09
N PHE A 354 21.29 10.39 -8.23
CA PHE A 354 21.99 10.98 -7.10
C PHE A 354 22.06 10.08 -5.88
N ALA A 355 20.97 9.36 -5.57
CA ALA A 355 20.97 8.35 -4.52
C ALA A 355 22.02 7.27 -4.82
N ALA A 356 22.05 6.73 -6.05
CA ALA A 356 23.07 5.76 -6.47
C ALA A 356 24.49 6.31 -6.34
N GLY A 357 24.73 7.58 -6.73
CA GLY A 357 26.01 8.25 -6.51
C GLY A 357 26.44 8.24 -5.03
N ILE A 358 25.57 8.74 -4.13
CA ILE A 358 25.83 8.77 -2.67
C ILE A 358 26.10 7.35 -2.12
N VAL A 359 25.34 6.36 -2.56
CA VAL A 359 25.52 4.95 -2.14
C VAL A 359 26.89 4.42 -2.57
N LEU A 360 27.28 4.63 -3.82
CA LEU A 360 28.55 4.16 -4.36
C LEU A 360 29.76 4.88 -3.73
N ASP A 361 29.64 6.16 -3.38
CA ASP A 361 30.67 6.89 -2.64
C ASP A 361 30.92 6.31 -1.23
N SER A 362 29.87 5.83 -0.56
CA SER A 362 29.99 5.12 0.73
C SER A 362 30.56 3.70 0.63
N CYS A 363 30.79 3.18 -0.59
CA CYS A 363 31.35 1.84 -0.79
C CYS A 363 32.84 1.73 -0.39
N SER A 364 33.54 2.86 -0.19
CA SER A 364 34.90 2.89 0.37
C SER A 364 34.97 2.48 1.84
N ASP A 365 33.84 2.48 2.55
CA ASP A 365 33.83 2.40 3.99
C ASP A 365 33.92 0.95 4.50
N VAL A 366 34.55 0.77 5.66
CA VAL A 366 34.90 -0.55 6.20
C VAL A 366 33.67 -1.43 6.46
N ASN A 367 32.54 -0.81 6.83
CA ASN A 367 31.29 -1.50 7.16
C ASN A 367 30.35 -1.60 5.96
N LYS A 368 30.53 -2.60 5.09
CA LYS A 368 29.73 -2.74 3.85
C LYS A 368 28.24 -3.06 4.04
N SER A 369 27.79 -3.43 5.23
CA SER A 369 26.39 -3.83 5.52
C SER A 369 25.39 -2.72 5.17
N HIS A 370 25.67 -1.48 5.56
CA HIS A 370 24.78 -0.34 5.34
C HIS A 370 24.67 0.03 3.84
N VAL A 371 25.74 -0.17 3.06
CA VAL A 371 25.74 0.03 1.59
C VAL A 371 24.86 -1.02 0.91
N VAL A 372 24.94 -2.29 1.36
CA VAL A 372 24.10 -3.38 0.84
C VAL A 372 22.62 -3.11 1.10
N ALA A 373 22.25 -2.61 2.28
CA ALA A 373 20.88 -2.21 2.57
C ALA A 373 20.36 -1.10 1.64
N LYS A 374 21.17 -0.06 1.39
CA LYS A 374 20.83 1.02 0.44
C LYS A 374 20.64 0.51 -0.99
N LEU A 375 21.49 -0.42 -1.44
CA LEU A 375 21.38 -1.01 -2.79
C LEU A 375 20.11 -1.84 -2.96
N ILE A 376 19.74 -2.65 -1.96
CA ILE A 376 18.47 -3.39 -1.93
C ILE A 376 17.28 -2.42 -1.97
N PHE A 377 17.33 -1.34 -1.18
CA PHE A 377 16.28 -0.31 -1.17
C PHE A 377 16.08 0.32 -2.56
N LEU A 378 17.16 0.64 -3.29
CA LEU A 378 17.06 1.21 -4.63
C LEU A 378 16.44 0.25 -5.65
N ASP A 379 16.70 -1.07 -5.55
CA ASP A 379 16.03 -2.08 -6.38
C ASP A 379 14.55 -2.22 -6.01
N GLN A 380 14.21 -2.24 -4.71
CA GLN A 380 12.81 -2.27 -4.25
C GLN A 380 12.02 -1.01 -4.68
N LEU A 381 12.64 0.18 -4.72
CA LEU A 381 11.99 1.37 -5.28
C LEU A 381 11.65 1.20 -6.77
N CYS A 382 12.52 0.53 -7.55
CA CYS A 382 12.26 0.22 -8.95
C CYS A 382 11.27 -0.95 -9.14
N GLU A 383 10.86 -1.62 -8.07
CA GLU A 383 9.80 -2.63 -8.05
C GLU A 383 8.44 -2.00 -7.69
N ILE A 384 8.43 -1.10 -6.70
CA ILE A 384 7.24 -0.42 -6.19
C ILE A 384 6.78 0.69 -7.15
N SER A 385 7.69 1.43 -7.78
CA SER A 385 7.34 2.62 -8.56
C SER A 385 6.98 2.30 -10.02
N PRO A 386 5.76 2.62 -10.51
CA PRO A 386 5.40 2.44 -11.92
C PRO A 386 6.16 3.40 -12.86
N TYR A 387 6.69 4.51 -12.32
CA TYR A 387 7.41 5.54 -13.06
C TYR A 387 8.91 5.24 -13.26
N LEU A 388 9.47 4.27 -12.53
CA LEU A 388 10.90 4.03 -12.47
C LEU A 388 11.25 2.59 -12.90
N PRO A 389 11.43 2.32 -14.21
CA PRO A 389 11.83 1.00 -14.66
C PRO A 389 13.26 0.69 -14.20
N ARG A 390 13.52 -0.56 -13.79
CA ARG A 390 14.83 -1.06 -13.34
C ARG A 390 16.00 -0.76 -14.29
N SER A 391 15.73 -0.59 -15.60
CA SER A 391 16.73 -0.14 -16.58
C SER A 391 17.33 1.25 -16.27
N SER A 392 16.62 2.09 -15.52
CA SER A 392 17.10 3.39 -15.05
C SER A 392 18.15 3.24 -13.95
N LEU A 393 18.04 2.20 -13.11
CA LEU A 393 19.02 1.87 -12.08
C LEU A 393 20.27 1.22 -12.68
N GLU A 394 20.13 0.37 -13.71
CA GLU A 394 21.25 -0.30 -14.40
C GLU A 394 22.32 0.68 -14.91
N ALA A 395 21.92 1.88 -15.31
CA ALA A 395 22.82 2.95 -15.76
C ALA A 395 23.79 3.44 -14.66
N TYR A 396 23.49 3.19 -13.39
CA TYR A 396 24.27 3.62 -12.22
C TYR A 396 24.77 2.45 -11.37
N VAL A 397 23.97 1.40 -11.22
CA VAL A 397 24.26 0.20 -10.42
C VAL A 397 24.03 -1.05 -11.29
N PRO A 398 25.09 -1.73 -11.75
CA PRO A 398 24.95 -2.92 -12.57
C PRO A 398 24.23 -4.06 -11.83
N TYR A 399 23.23 -4.67 -12.47
CA TYR A 399 22.41 -5.75 -11.91
C TYR A 399 23.22 -6.97 -11.45
N ALA A 400 24.42 -7.17 -12.00
CA ALA A 400 25.36 -8.19 -11.52
C ALA A 400 25.69 -8.05 -10.02
N ILE A 401 25.73 -6.82 -9.48
CA ILE A 401 25.95 -6.52 -8.06
C ILE A 401 24.72 -6.93 -7.25
N LEU A 402 23.53 -6.45 -7.65
CA LEU A 402 22.25 -6.77 -7.00
C LEU A 402 21.99 -8.29 -6.97
N ARG A 403 22.20 -8.97 -8.10
CA ARG A 403 22.10 -10.43 -8.22
C ARG A 403 23.06 -11.15 -7.26
N SER A 404 24.28 -10.65 -7.09
CA SER A 404 25.24 -11.22 -6.12
C SER A 404 24.80 -10.99 -4.68
N ILE A 405 24.22 -9.82 -4.35
CA ILE A 405 23.68 -9.50 -3.03
C ILE A 405 22.53 -10.45 -2.70
N TYR A 406 21.49 -10.51 -3.55
CA TYR A 406 20.36 -11.41 -3.33
C TYR A 406 20.80 -12.87 -3.24
N SER A 407 21.71 -13.33 -4.11
CA SER A 407 22.24 -14.70 -4.04
C SER A 407 22.86 -15.02 -2.67
N GLN A 408 23.50 -14.07 -1.99
CA GLN A 408 24.05 -14.28 -0.63
C GLN A 408 22.94 -14.33 0.42
N TYR A 409 21.98 -13.41 0.38
CA TYR A 409 20.83 -13.40 1.30
C TYR A 409 20.02 -14.70 1.20
N TYR A 410 19.58 -15.08 0.00
CA TYR A 410 18.80 -16.31 -0.23
C TYR A 410 19.59 -17.60 0.07
N SER A 411 20.93 -17.60 -0.02
CA SER A 411 21.75 -18.76 0.38
C SER A 411 22.02 -18.83 1.89
N SER A 412 21.83 -17.72 2.62
CA SER A 412 22.05 -17.63 4.07
C SER A 412 20.78 -17.78 4.90
N SER A 413 19.60 -17.59 4.30
CA SER A 413 18.32 -17.96 4.93
C SER A 413 18.23 -19.48 5.13
N PRO A 414 17.91 -19.99 6.34
CA PRO A 414 17.91 -21.42 6.66
C PRO A 414 16.69 -22.20 6.08
N SER A 415 16.02 -21.67 5.06
CA SER A 415 14.68 -22.08 4.60
C SER A 415 14.62 -22.62 3.16
N MET A 416 15.71 -23.20 2.62
CA MET A 416 15.64 -24.08 1.44
C MET A 416 16.70 -25.20 1.41
N PRO A 417 16.31 -26.48 1.57
CA PRO A 417 17.14 -27.62 1.21
C PRO A 417 16.90 -28.00 -0.26
N LEU A 418 17.56 -27.31 -1.20
CA LEU A 418 17.59 -27.73 -2.61
C LEU A 418 18.95 -28.34 -3.00
N ALA A 419 18.85 -29.46 -3.71
CA ALA A 419 19.91 -30.41 -3.99
C ALA A 419 21.16 -29.81 -4.65
N MET A 420 22.31 -30.42 -4.33
CA MET A 420 23.61 -30.13 -4.96
C MET A 420 23.52 -30.15 -6.48
N VAL A 421 23.81 -29.00 -7.11
CA VAL A 421 24.33 -28.97 -8.48
C VAL A 421 25.82 -28.68 -8.40
N ASN A 422 26.62 -29.73 -8.55
CA ASN A 422 28.08 -29.64 -8.62
C ASN A 422 28.52 -28.75 -9.78
N THR A 423 28.95 -27.52 -9.50
CA THR A 423 29.70 -26.70 -10.45
C THR A 423 31.20 -26.97 -10.28
N ALA A 424 31.65 -28.10 -10.83
CA ALA A 424 33.07 -28.38 -10.98
C ALA A 424 33.71 -27.34 -11.91
N SER A 425 34.72 -26.62 -11.41
CA SER A 425 35.46 -25.59 -12.12
C SER A 425 36.26 -26.17 -13.31
N PRO A 426 36.13 -25.62 -14.53
CA PRO A 426 37.01 -25.97 -15.64
C PRO A 426 38.20 -25.00 -15.72
N ARG A 427 39.24 -25.27 -14.93
CA ARG A 427 40.60 -24.79 -15.22
C ARG A 427 41.51 -25.96 -15.57
N GLN A 428 41.65 -26.25 -16.86
CA GLN A 428 42.89 -26.74 -17.49
C GLN A 428 42.70 -26.92 -19.01
N SER A 429 43.54 -26.25 -19.79
CA SER A 429 43.78 -26.57 -21.19
C SER A 429 44.83 -27.68 -21.29
N PRO A 430 44.76 -28.53 -22.32
CA PRO A 430 45.97 -29.10 -22.92
C PRO A 430 46.11 -28.74 -24.40
N ALA A 431 47.34 -28.86 -24.91
CA ALA A 431 47.74 -28.31 -26.19
C ALA A 431 47.51 -29.24 -27.40
N VAL A 432 47.38 -28.58 -28.55
CA VAL A 432 47.76 -28.98 -29.93
C VAL A 432 48.25 -30.42 -30.15
N SER A 433 47.63 -31.12 -31.10
CA SER A 433 48.33 -32.01 -32.04
C SER A 433 47.62 -32.03 -33.40
N LEU A 434 48.41 -32.04 -34.47
CA LEU A 434 47.99 -31.90 -35.87
C LEU A 434 47.55 -33.24 -36.50
N GLY A 435 46.59 -33.22 -37.43
CA GLY A 435 46.18 -34.41 -38.19
C GLY A 435 45.23 -34.10 -39.36
N TYR A 436 45.79 -34.09 -40.57
CA TYR A 436 45.16 -33.88 -41.89
C TYR A 436 43.81 -34.59 -42.15
N ALA A 437 42.85 -33.89 -42.80
CA ALA A 437 42.28 -34.24 -44.12
C ALA A 437 41.14 -33.29 -44.56
N SER A 438 40.98 -33.08 -45.87
CA SER A 438 40.00 -32.15 -46.49
C SER A 438 38.62 -32.78 -46.79
N PRO A 439 37.55 -31.99 -46.99
CA PRO A 439 36.18 -32.50 -47.19
C PRO A 439 35.83 -32.83 -48.65
N GLY A 440 34.95 -33.82 -48.84
CA GLY A 440 34.48 -34.31 -50.14
C GLY A 440 32.98 -34.10 -50.41
N ILE A 441 32.70 -33.30 -51.44
CA ILE A 441 31.40 -32.90 -52.02
C ILE A 441 30.45 -34.08 -52.36
N ARG A 442 29.13 -33.93 -52.13
CA ARG A 442 28.08 -34.16 -53.16
C ARG A 442 26.70 -33.56 -52.81
N GLN A 443 26.14 -32.84 -53.80
CA GLN A 443 24.76 -32.33 -53.82
C GLN A 443 23.79 -33.35 -54.44
N LEU A 444 22.49 -33.19 -54.16
CA LEU A 444 21.36 -33.00 -55.11
C LEU A 444 20.13 -32.67 -54.20
N ARG A 445 19.41 -31.54 -54.29
CA ARG A 445 18.52 -31.02 -55.37
C ARG A 445 17.42 -32.05 -55.71
N GLY A 446 16.10 -31.80 -55.63
CA GLY A 446 15.21 -30.68 -55.24
C GLY A 446 13.77 -31.28 -55.28
N ASP A 447 12.63 -30.60 -55.41
CA ASP A 447 12.20 -29.20 -55.28
C ASP A 447 10.64 -29.21 -55.26
N SER A 448 10.00 -28.15 -54.75
CA SER A 448 8.64 -27.68 -55.09
C SER A 448 7.34 -28.48 -54.72
N THR A 449 6.49 -27.73 -54.01
CA THR A 449 5.06 -27.80 -53.63
C THR A 449 4.05 -27.67 -54.80
N PRO A 450 2.72 -27.45 -54.61
CA PRO A 450 1.65 -28.09 -53.80
C PRO A 450 0.37 -28.40 -54.67
N GLN A 451 -0.84 -28.66 -54.08
CA GLN A 451 -2.16 -28.05 -54.48
C GLN A 451 -3.47 -28.74 -53.91
N TYR A 452 -4.42 -27.89 -53.42
CA TYR A 452 -5.91 -27.88 -53.50
C TYR A 452 -6.91 -28.97 -53.00
N GLY A 453 -8.09 -28.48 -52.54
CA GLY A 453 -9.43 -29.15 -52.46
C GLY A 453 -9.93 -29.43 -51.03
N VAL A 454 -10.85 -28.70 -50.35
CA VAL A 454 -12.19 -28.09 -50.60
C VAL A 454 -13.40 -29.02 -50.38
N SER A 455 -14.20 -28.72 -49.33
CA SER A 455 -15.61 -29.16 -49.06
C SER A 455 -15.85 -30.69 -48.82
N ASP A 456 -16.91 -31.19 -48.15
CA ASP A 456 -18.07 -30.56 -47.50
C ASP A 456 -18.71 -31.49 -46.42
N SER A 457 -19.54 -30.90 -45.55
CA SER A 457 -20.79 -31.41 -44.92
C SER A 457 -20.93 -32.83 -44.28
N SER A 458 -21.19 -32.79 -42.96
CA SER A 458 -22.31 -33.46 -42.24
C SER A 458 -22.37 -34.99 -41.96
N SER A 459 -22.50 -35.31 -40.66
CA SER A 459 -23.41 -36.30 -40.05
C SER A 459 -23.20 -37.82 -40.26
N SER A 460 -22.79 -38.53 -39.19
CA SER A 460 -23.67 -39.42 -38.37
C SER A 460 -23.13 -40.79 -37.88
N TYR A 461 -23.55 -41.15 -36.66
CA TYR A 461 -23.72 -42.49 -36.02
C TYR A 461 -22.54 -43.39 -35.54
N PHE A 462 -22.87 -44.08 -34.42
CA PHE A 462 -22.24 -45.21 -33.68
C PHE A 462 -21.36 -44.84 -32.45
N ARG A 463 -21.89 -44.90 -31.20
CA ARG A 463 -22.15 -46.07 -30.30
C ARG A 463 -20.83 -46.63 -29.74
N GLY A 464 -20.50 -46.51 -28.45
CA GLY A 464 -21.09 -47.21 -27.26
C GLY A 464 -20.12 -48.33 -26.82
N SER A 465 -19.80 -48.63 -25.56
CA SER A 465 -20.50 -48.57 -24.25
C SER A 465 -19.50 -48.13 -23.14
N TYR A 466 -19.85 -47.49 -22.02
CA TYR A 466 -20.66 -47.95 -20.86
C TYR A 466 -20.22 -49.25 -20.17
N SER A 467 -19.89 -49.13 -18.88
CA SER A 467 -20.13 -50.13 -17.83
C SER A 467 -20.59 -49.39 -16.58
N GLN A 468 -21.67 -49.86 -15.98
CA GLN A 468 -22.35 -49.33 -14.79
C GLN A 468 -22.78 -50.54 -13.94
N GLU A 469 -23.26 -50.27 -12.72
CA GLU A 469 -24.21 -51.07 -11.91
C GLU A 469 -23.62 -51.92 -10.76
N HIS A 470 -24.26 -52.07 -9.59
CA HIS A 470 -25.18 -51.21 -8.79
C HIS A 470 -25.33 -51.83 -7.34
N PRO A 471 -26.15 -51.33 -6.41
CA PRO A 471 -26.02 -51.56 -4.95
C PRO A 471 -27.07 -52.54 -4.37
N TYR A 472 -27.11 -52.69 -3.02
CA TYR A 472 -28.32 -53.06 -2.28
C TYR A 472 -28.40 -52.43 -0.87
N ASP A 473 -29.59 -51.92 -0.52
CA ASP A 473 -30.05 -51.58 0.84
C ASP A 473 -30.67 -52.81 1.55
N THR A 474 -30.83 -52.76 2.88
CA THR A 474 -32.16 -52.81 3.57
C THR A 474 -32.07 -52.98 5.11
N ASN A 475 -32.93 -52.23 5.80
CA ASN A 475 -33.30 -52.20 7.23
C ASN A 475 -33.29 -53.51 8.07
N GLY A 476 -33.15 -53.34 9.40
CA GLY A 476 -33.71 -54.26 10.41
C GLY A 476 -33.10 -54.14 11.82
N GLY A 477 -33.83 -53.59 12.81
CA GLY A 477 -33.36 -53.45 14.20
C GLY A 477 -33.88 -54.52 15.17
N GLY A 478 -33.41 -54.52 16.43
CA GLY A 478 -34.09 -55.28 17.50
C GLY A 478 -33.27 -55.87 18.65
N SER A 479 -32.74 -55.03 19.55
CA SER A 479 -32.86 -55.13 21.03
C SER A 479 -32.44 -56.39 21.87
N VAL A 480 -32.13 -56.11 23.15
CA VAL A 480 -32.28 -56.97 24.37
C VAL A 480 -31.02 -57.63 25.01
N ARG A 481 -30.57 -57.01 26.14
CA ARG A 481 -29.93 -57.60 27.37
C ARG A 481 -28.45 -58.09 27.31
N SER A 482 -27.64 -58.04 28.39
CA SER A 482 -27.84 -57.54 29.78
C SER A 482 -26.53 -57.54 30.63
N ARG A 483 -26.33 -56.48 31.47
CA ARG A 483 -25.56 -56.46 32.75
C ARG A 483 -24.02 -56.66 32.64
N THR A 484 -23.14 -56.12 33.49
CA THR A 484 -23.16 -55.33 34.77
C THR A 484 -21.78 -54.60 34.86
N SER A 485 -21.46 -53.60 35.70
CA SER A 485 -22.08 -52.95 36.88
C SER A 485 -21.31 -51.65 37.22
N ASP A 486 -21.98 -50.69 37.89
CA ASP A 486 -21.45 -49.67 38.84
C ASP A 486 -20.38 -48.64 38.36
N ASP A 487 -20.33 -47.36 38.78
CA ASP A 487 -21.29 -46.37 39.33
C ASP A 487 -20.56 -44.97 39.21
N ASN A 488 -21.09 -43.75 39.35
CA ASN A 488 -22.42 -43.24 39.73
C ASN A 488 -22.68 -41.82 39.12
N LYS A 489 -23.88 -41.30 39.38
CA LYS A 489 -24.40 -39.91 39.42
C LYS A 489 -23.42 -38.72 39.15
N SER A 490 -23.63 -37.83 38.17
CA SER A 490 -24.77 -36.93 37.84
C SER A 490 -24.76 -35.58 38.59
N ARG A 491 -25.26 -34.43 38.11
CA ARG A 491 -25.67 -33.79 36.83
C ARG A 491 -26.49 -32.54 37.24
N ASN A 492 -26.75 -31.62 36.31
CA ASN A 492 -27.68 -30.45 36.36
C ASN A 492 -27.03 -29.14 36.81
N VAL A 493 -27.03 -27.99 36.08
CA VAL A 493 -27.92 -27.36 35.06
C VAL A 493 -29.11 -26.57 35.63
N ARG A 494 -29.17 -25.26 35.26
CA ARG A 494 -30.27 -24.24 35.28
C ARG A 494 -29.81 -22.93 35.96
N ARG A 495 -30.29 -21.71 35.66
CA ARG A 495 -30.90 -21.07 34.44
C ARG A 495 -31.10 -19.55 34.76
N SER A 496 -30.79 -18.64 33.83
CA SER A 496 -31.40 -17.29 33.59
C SER A 496 -31.94 -16.38 34.73
N GLY A 497 -31.53 -15.10 34.77
CA GLY A 497 -32.29 -13.98 35.41
C GLY A 497 -31.49 -12.65 35.56
N PRO A 498 -32.02 -11.47 35.17
CA PRO A 498 -31.30 -10.18 35.19
C PRO A 498 -31.63 -9.28 36.40
N LEU A 499 -30.84 -8.21 36.62
CA LEU A 499 -31.14 -7.11 37.56
C LEU A 499 -30.66 -5.74 37.05
N ASP A 500 -31.41 -4.69 37.43
CA ASP A 500 -31.40 -3.34 36.85
C ASP A 500 -30.37 -2.34 37.43
N TYR A 501 -30.27 -1.21 36.72
CA TYR A 501 -29.66 0.06 37.11
C TYR A 501 -29.97 0.52 38.55
N SER A 502 -28.96 1.07 39.24
CA SER A 502 -29.15 2.26 40.09
C SER A 502 -27.83 2.96 40.44
N SER A 503 -27.93 4.27 40.62
CA SER A 503 -26.82 5.23 40.59
C SER A 503 -26.21 5.60 41.96
N SER A 504 -24.97 6.10 41.90
CA SER A 504 -24.39 7.14 42.78
C SER A 504 -23.89 6.79 44.20
N ARG A 505 -22.59 7.04 44.42
CA ARG A 505 -22.09 7.79 45.60
C ARG A 505 -20.71 8.42 45.32
N LYS A 506 -20.46 9.57 45.96
CA LYS A 506 -19.30 10.47 45.76
C LYS A 506 -18.29 10.34 46.93
N ALA A 507 -17.00 10.48 46.62
CA ALA A 507 -15.88 10.79 47.53
C ALA A 507 -15.55 9.72 48.61
N LYS A 508 -14.31 9.61 49.14
CA LYS A 508 -13.25 10.63 49.34
C LYS A 508 -11.84 10.02 49.36
N HIS A 509 -10.81 10.85 49.14
CA HIS A 509 -9.38 10.51 49.09
C HIS A 509 -8.79 9.81 50.33
N THR A 510 -7.73 9.03 50.10
CA THR A 510 -6.52 8.96 50.96
C THR A 510 -5.29 8.63 50.08
N GLU A 511 -4.09 8.98 50.55
CA GLU A 511 -2.90 9.16 49.71
C GLU A 511 -1.97 7.94 49.64
N GLY A 512 -1.16 7.88 48.56
CA GLY A 512 0.27 7.57 48.67
C GLY A 512 0.75 6.13 48.45
N SER A 513 1.28 5.84 47.25
CA SER A 513 2.62 5.23 47.09
C SER A 513 3.12 5.31 45.65
N SER A 514 4.43 5.48 45.49
CA SER A 514 5.10 5.82 44.24
C SER A 514 5.36 4.61 43.33
N SER A 515 5.27 4.80 42.02
CA SER A 515 6.01 4.00 41.04
C SER A 515 6.43 4.90 39.86
N THR A 516 7.62 4.65 39.32
CA THR A 516 8.29 5.46 38.30
C THR A 516 7.83 5.11 36.89
N GLY A 517 7.26 6.08 36.17
CA GLY A 517 6.97 5.99 34.74
C GLY A 517 7.95 6.84 33.89
N PRO A 518 8.11 6.55 32.59
CA PRO A 518 8.94 7.33 31.68
C PRO A 518 8.31 8.69 31.31
N SER A 519 9.16 9.63 30.90
CA SER A 519 8.83 11.03 30.61
C SER A 519 7.96 11.24 29.35
N PRO A 520 6.98 12.16 29.36
CA PRO A 520 6.18 12.50 28.18
C PRO A 520 6.87 13.51 27.25
N LEU A 521 6.63 13.38 25.95
CA LEU A 521 7.02 14.34 24.90
C LEU A 521 6.22 15.67 25.01
N PRO A 522 6.75 16.79 24.48
CA PRO A 522 6.18 18.12 24.72
C PRO A 522 4.89 18.37 23.92
N ARG A 523 3.86 18.88 24.61
CA ARG A 523 2.62 19.38 23.97
C ARG A 523 2.88 20.74 23.33
N PHE A 524 2.68 20.86 22.02
CA PHE A 524 2.63 22.16 21.36
C PHE A 524 1.30 22.88 21.62
N ALA A 525 1.38 24.19 21.87
CA ALA A 525 0.22 25.03 22.10
C ALA A 525 -0.44 25.42 20.77
N VAL A 526 -1.74 25.15 20.64
CA VAL A 526 -2.53 25.56 19.47
C VAL A 526 -2.81 27.06 19.55
N SER A 527 -2.08 27.85 18.75
CA SER A 527 -2.33 29.29 18.58
C SER A 527 -3.65 29.54 17.86
N ARG A 528 -4.73 29.74 18.63
CA ARG A 528 -6.01 30.24 18.09
C ARG A 528 -5.86 31.68 17.62
N SER A 529 -5.92 31.90 16.30
CA SER A 529 -6.11 33.22 15.71
C SER A 529 -7.49 33.28 15.03
N GLY A 530 -8.43 33.97 15.68
CA GLY A 530 -9.73 34.31 15.08
C GLY A 530 -9.65 35.62 14.29
N PRO A 531 -10.56 35.86 13.34
CA PRO A 531 -10.51 37.03 12.46
C PRO A 531 -10.84 38.34 13.19
N LEU A 532 -10.01 39.35 13.02
CA LEU A 532 -10.28 40.72 13.46
C LEU A 532 -11.10 41.46 12.40
N LEU A 533 -12.37 41.72 12.72
CA LEU A 533 -13.19 42.71 12.02
C LEU A 533 -12.68 44.12 12.33
N HIS A 534 -12.41 44.93 11.31
CA HIS A 534 -12.28 46.38 11.42
C HIS A 534 -13.23 47.10 10.46
N LYS A 535 -13.71 48.26 10.92
CA LYS A 535 -14.47 49.25 10.15
C LYS A 535 -13.53 50.13 9.34
#